data_AF-A0A9X1WL00-F1
#
_entry.id   AF-A0A9X1WL00-F1
#
_cell.length_a   1.000
_cell.length_b   1.000
_cell.length_c   1.000
_cell.angle_alpha   90.00
_cell.angle_beta   90.00
_cell.angle_gamma   90.00
#
_symmetry.space_group_name_H-M   'P 1'
#
loop_
_entity.id
_entity.type
_entity.pdbx_description
1 polymer ?
#
loop_
_entity_poly.entity_id
_entity_poly.type
_entity_poly.pdbx_seq_one_letter_code
_entity_poly.pdbx_strand_id
1 'polypeptide(L)'
;MGYQQYGISPSLVTRVKKKMKNPTTKERIMGIIDGVNKKDLQDPAKVQRLVKSAAGVLKEPLTQTEEQQLVRFVVAQRIDPNNTLHLIKLWGMFR
;
A
#
# COMPACT_ATOMS: atom_id res chain seq x y z
N MET A 1 -13.85 -9.11 3.08
CA MET A 1 -13.82 -7.65 3.36
C MET A 1 -12.69 -7.03 2.53
N GLY A 2 -13.00 -6.59 1.31
CA GLY A 2 -12.00 -6.09 0.33
C GLY A 2 -11.71 -4.59 0.48
N TYR A 3 -10.79 -4.07 -0.34
CA TYR A 3 -10.40 -2.64 -0.36
C TYR A 3 -11.57 -1.69 -0.74
N GLN A 4 -12.59 -2.21 -1.41
CA GLN A 4 -13.78 -1.44 -1.85
C GLN A 4 -14.56 -0.80 -0.70
N GLN A 5 -14.61 -1.44 0.48
CA GLN A 5 -15.31 -0.89 1.65
C GLN A 5 -14.63 0.38 2.20
N TYR A 6 -13.38 0.63 1.82
CA TYR A 6 -12.64 1.85 2.18
C TYR A 6 -12.76 2.93 1.10
N GLY A 7 -13.54 2.72 0.04
CA GLY A 7 -13.67 3.67 -1.08
C GLY A 7 -12.50 3.64 -2.06
N ILE A 8 -11.59 2.66 -1.95
CA ILE A 8 -10.45 2.52 -2.86
C ILE A 8 -10.94 2.05 -4.22
N SER A 9 -10.69 2.86 -5.25
CA SER A 9 -11.10 2.58 -6.62
C SER A 9 -10.39 1.33 -7.18
N PRO A 10 -11.12 0.37 -7.78
CA PRO A 10 -10.52 -0.79 -8.45
C PRO A 10 -9.58 -0.43 -9.60
N SER A 11 -9.84 0.72 -10.25
CA SER A 11 -8.99 1.27 -11.30
C SER A 11 -7.61 1.66 -10.76
N LEU A 12 -7.54 2.27 -9.57
CA LEU A 12 -6.28 2.61 -8.89
C LEU A 12 -5.49 1.34 -8.59
N VAL A 13 -6.14 0.33 -8.01
CA VAL A 13 -5.53 -0.98 -7.73
C VAL A 13 -4.93 -1.58 -9.00
N THR A 14 -5.68 -1.57 -10.10
CA THR A 14 -5.23 -2.14 -11.37
C THR A 14 -4.00 -1.40 -11.92
N ARG A 15 -3.98 -0.06 -11.86
CA ARG A 15 -2.83 0.75 -12.27
C ARG A 15 -1.60 0.45 -11.42
N VAL A 16 -1.76 0.40 -10.09
CA VAL A 16 -0.68 0.05 -9.16
C VAL A 16 -0.14 -1.35 -9.47
N LYS A 17 -1.00 -2.36 -9.65
CA LYS A 17 -0.58 -3.72 -10.04
C LYS A 17 0.22 -3.73 -11.33
N LYS A 18 -0.22 -3.00 -12.36
CA LYS A 18 0.49 -2.91 -13.65
C LYS A 18 1.88 -2.32 -13.48
N LYS A 19 2.02 -1.28 -12.64
CA LYS A 19 3.31 -0.62 -12.36
C LYS A 19 4.23 -1.48 -11.49
N MET A 20 3.69 -2.25 -10.56
CA MET A 20 4.45 -3.21 -9.73
C MET A 20 5.00 -4.41 -10.51
N LYS A 21 4.57 -4.63 -11.77
CA LYS A 21 5.21 -5.61 -12.66
C LYS A 21 6.59 -5.14 -13.13
N ASN A 22 6.87 -3.84 -13.10
CA ASN A 22 8.19 -3.33 -13.43
C ASN A 22 9.16 -3.66 -12.27
N PRO A 23 10.26 -4.42 -12.53
CA PRO A 23 11.18 -4.84 -11.48
C PRO A 23 11.85 -3.67 -10.77
N THR A 24 12.22 -2.60 -11.50
CA THR A 24 12.81 -1.39 -10.91
C THR A 24 11.83 -0.66 -9.99
N THR A 25 10.55 -0.59 -10.38
CA THR A 25 9.50 -0.02 -9.52
C THR A 25 9.30 -0.87 -8.28
N LYS A 26 9.27 -2.20 -8.44
CA LYS A 26 9.14 -3.14 -7.33
C LYS A 26 10.29 -2.99 -6.33
N GLU A 27 11.55 -2.96 -6.78
CA GLU A 27 12.73 -2.77 -5.92
C GLU A 27 12.67 -1.46 -5.13
N ARG A 28 12.28 -0.36 -5.78
CA ARG A 28 12.13 0.94 -5.11
C ARG A 28 11.05 0.91 -4.03
N ILE A 29 9.92 0.24 -4.30
CA ILE A 29 8.86 0.05 -3.30
C ILE A 29 9.34 -0.87 -2.16
N MET A 30 10.10 -1.92 -2.47
CA MET A 30 10.71 -2.80 -1.47
C MET A 30 11.66 -2.02 -0.55
N GLY A 31 12.48 -1.11 -1.09
CA GLY A 31 13.34 -0.24 -0.29
C GLY A 31 12.58 0.74 0.62
N ILE A 32 11.35 1.14 0.26
CA ILE A 32 10.51 2.00 1.12
C ILE A 32 9.93 1.23 2.30
N ILE A 33 9.60 -0.05 2.10
CA ILE A 33 9.07 -0.91 3.17
C ILE A 33 10.17 -1.59 3.98
N ASP A 34 11.42 -1.50 3.53
CA ASP A 34 12.57 -2.05 4.24
C ASP A 34 12.74 -1.37 5.60
N GLY A 35 12.88 -2.17 6.65
CA GLY A 35 12.93 -1.70 8.04
C GLY A 35 11.59 -1.21 8.63
N VAL A 36 10.49 -1.20 7.87
CA VAL A 36 9.15 -0.92 8.42
C VAL A 36 8.73 -2.09 9.30
N ASN A 37 8.27 -1.81 10.51
CA ASN A 37 7.75 -2.84 11.41
C ASN A 37 6.23 -2.71 11.62
N LYS A 38 5.63 -3.69 12.30
CA LYS A 38 4.20 -3.69 12.61
C LYS A 38 3.73 -2.43 13.36
N LYS A 39 4.53 -1.89 14.28
CA LYS A 39 4.17 -0.66 15.03
C LYS A 39 4.08 0.53 14.09
N ASP A 40 4.99 0.62 13.12
CA ASP A 40 4.98 1.66 12.11
C ASP A 40 3.76 1.57 11.19
N LEU A 41 3.29 0.36 10.88
CA LEU A 41 2.04 0.16 10.13
C LEU A 41 0.76 0.36 10.96
N GLN A 42 0.87 0.53 12.28
CA GLN A 42 -0.25 0.93 13.13
C GLN A 42 -0.30 2.45 13.35
N ASP A 43 0.78 3.18 13.05
CA ASP A 43 0.84 4.64 13.15
C ASP A 43 0.30 5.28 11.85
N PRO A 44 -0.87 5.95 11.89
CA PRO A 44 -1.45 6.57 10.70
C PRO A 44 -0.55 7.60 10.02
N ALA A 45 0.26 8.34 10.80
CA ALA A 45 1.15 9.36 10.26
C ALA A 45 2.34 8.74 9.52
N LYS A 46 2.89 7.62 10.02
CA LYS A 46 3.92 6.86 9.31
C LYS A 46 3.35 6.19 8.07
N VAL A 47 2.19 5.55 8.17
CA VAL A 47 1.51 4.94 7.02
C VAL A 47 1.22 5.98 5.94
N GLN A 48 0.79 7.17 6.32
CA GLN A 48 0.57 8.27 5.38
C GLN A 48 1.85 8.62 4.59
N ARG A 49 2.99 8.75 5.29
CA ARG A 49 4.29 9.00 4.64
C ARG A 49 4.68 7.87 3.68
N LEU A 50 4.45 6.61 4.07
CA LEU A 50 4.74 5.45 3.22
C LEU A 50 3.86 5.44 1.96
N VAL A 51 2.56 5.71 2.10
CA VAL A 51 1.62 5.82 0.97
C VAL A 51 2.04 6.93 0.02
N LYS A 52 2.42 8.10 0.54
CA LYS A 52 2.89 9.23 -0.28
C LYS A 52 4.20 8.92 -1.02
N SER A 53 5.16 8.29 -0.35
CA SER A 53 6.41 7.84 -0.97
C SER A 53 6.17 6.81 -2.07
N ALA A 54 5.29 5.83 -1.81
CA ALA A 54 4.91 4.82 -2.79
C ALA A 54 4.20 5.44 -4.00
N ALA A 55 3.28 6.38 -3.77
CA ALA A 55 2.59 7.13 -4.82
C ALA A 55 3.56 7.91 -5.71
N GLY A 56 4.60 8.51 -5.12
CA GLY A 56 5.69 9.18 -5.85
C GLY A 56 6.49 8.22 -6.74
N VAL A 57 6.87 7.06 -6.22
CA VAL A 57 7.58 6.02 -7.00
C VAL A 57 6.71 5.48 -8.13
N LEU A 58 5.43 5.30 -7.87
CA LEU A 58 4.45 4.84 -8.86
C LEU A 58 4.06 5.95 -9.84
N LYS A 59 4.43 7.22 -9.60
CA LYS A 59 3.94 8.37 -10.37
C LYS A 59 2.41 8.34 -10.51
N GLU A 60 1.73 8.01 -9.41
CA GLU A 60 0.26 8.05 -9.31
C GLU A 60 -0.04 9.12 -8.25
N PRO A 61 -0.38 10.36 -8.65
CA PRO A 61 -0.80 11.36 -7.69
C PRO A 61 -2.10 10.88 -7.05
N LEU A 62 -2.10 10.78 -5.72
CA LEU A 62 -3.28 10.46 -4.94
C LEU A 62 -3.90 11.77 -4.44
N THR A 63 -5.22 11.84 -4.47
CA THR A 63 -5.95 12.89 -3.75
C THR A 63 -5.84 12.67 -2.24
N GLN A 64 -6.03 13.74 -1.46
CA GLN A 64 -5.99 13.65 0.01
C GLN A 64 -7.00 12.63 0.56
N THR A 65 -8.17 12.51 -0.09
CA THR A 65 -9.19 11.51 0.24
C THR A 65 -8.70 10.09 -0.02
N GLU A 66 -8.13 9.82 -1.21
CA GLU A 66 -7.59 8.49 -1.55
C GLU A 66 -6.44 8.09 -0.61
N GLU A 67 -5.59 9.04 -0.23
CA GLU A 67 -4.51 8.83 0.72
C GLU A 67 -5.06 8.39 2.09
N GLN A 68 -6.06 9.10 2.63
CA GLN A 68 -6.69 8.73 3.89
C GLN A 68 -7.40 7.37 3.83
N GLN A 69 -8.06 7.06 2.71
CA GLN A 69 -8.71 5.76 2.48
C GLN A 69 -7.69 4.62 2.49
N LEU A 70 -6.54 4.80 1.84
CA LEU A 70 -5.44 3.84 1.83
C LEU A 70 -4.82 3.68 3.22
N VAL A 71 -4.59 4.77 3.95
CA VAL A 71 -4.07 4.75 5.33
C VAL A 71 -5.00 3.94 6.23
N ARG A 72 -6.30 4.23 6.20
CA ARG A 72 -7.32 3.50 6.98
C ARG A 72 -7.35 2.02 6.61
N PHE A 73 -7.26 1.69 5.33
CA PHE A 73 -7.18 0.31 4.86
C PHE A 73 -5.95 -0.39 5.45
N VAL A 74 -4.75 0.17 5.31
CA VAL A 74 -3.50 -0.45 5.78
C VAL A 74 -3.51 -0.67 7.30
N VAL A 75 -3.94 0.35 8.07
CA VAL A 75 -4.05 0.25 9.53
C VAL A 75 -5.07 -0.83 9.93
N ALA A 76 -6.23 -0.85 9.27
CA ALA A 76 -7.30 -1.81 9.56
C ALA A 76 -6.94 -3.26 9.18
N GLN A 77 -6.12 -3.45 8.15
CA GLN A 77 -5.62 -4.77 7.79
C GLN A 77 -4.61 -5.34 8.81
N ARG A 78 -4.06 -4.50 9.72
CA ARG A 78 -3.05 -4.89 10.72
C ARG A 78 -1.91 -5.73 10.13
N ILE A 79 -1.45 -5.31 8.96
CA ILE A 79 -0.40 -5.99 8.20
C ILE A 79 0.92 -5.93 8.98
N ASP A 80 1.74 -6.95 8.77
CA ASP A 80 3.12 -6.99 9.22
C ASP A 80 3.94 -7.18 7.94
N PRO A 81 4.78 -6.20 7.56
CA PRO A 81 5.49 -6.24 6.29
C PRO A 81 6.59 -7.32 6.30
N ASN A 82 7.01 -7.79 7.48
CA ASN A 82 7.95 -8.89 7.65
C ASN A 82 7.24 -10.26 7.65
N ASN A 83 5.91 -10.29 7.60
CA ASN A 83 5.14 -11.51 7.53
C ASN A 83 4.70 -11.81 6.10
N THR A 84 5.37 -12.78 5.47
CA THR A 84 5.10 -13.25 4.10
C THR A 84 3.63 -13.61 3.88
N LEU A 85 2.91 -14.11 4.90
CA LEU A 85 1.49 -14.43 4.79
C LEU A 85 0.61 -13.18 4.63
N HIS A 86 0.96 -12.08 5.29
CA HIS A 86 0.23 -10.81 5.14
C HIS A 86 0.48 -10.15 3.79
N LEU A 87 1.69 -10.29 3.25
CA LEU A 87 2.01 -9.89 1.87
C LEU A 87 1.21 -10.71 0.86
N ILE A 88 1.21 -12.04 0.97
CA ILE A 88 0.41 -12.94 0.11
C ILE A 88 -1.09 -12.59 0.19
N LYS A 89 -1.61 -12.26 1.38
CA LYS A 89 -3.01 -11.87 1.58
C LYS A 89 -3.34 -10.51 0.95
N LEU A 90 -2.44 -9.52 1.02
CA LEU A 90 -2.53 -8.25 0.28
C LEU A 90 -2.59 -8.50 -1.24
N TRP A 91 -1.65 -9.27 -1.77
CA TRP A 91 -1.59 -9.62 -3.19
C TRP A 91 -2.83 -10.42 -3.63
N GLY A 92 -3.35 -11.29 -2.77
CA GLY A 92 -4.60 -12.04 -3.00
C GLY A 92 -5.86 -11.18 -2.93
N MET A 93 -5.90 -10.15 -2.07
CA MET A 93 -7.00 -9.19 -1.99
C MET A 93 -7.10 -8.28 -3.22
N PHE A 94 -6.00 -8.13 -3.97
CA PHE A 94 -5.99 -7.40 -5.23
C PHE A 94 -6.28 -8.29 -6.45
N ARG A 95 -6.55 -9.60 -6.28
CA ARG A 95 -6.86 -10.52 -7.37
C ARG A 95 -8.28 -10.33 -7.90
#